data_AF-A0A137NV91-F1
#
_entry.id   AF-A0A137NV91-F1
#
_cell.length_a   1.000
_cell.length_b   1.000
_cell.length_c   1.000
_cell.angle_alpha   90.00
_cell.angle_beta   90.00
_cell.angle_gamma   90.00
#
_symmetry.space_group_name_H-M   'P 1'
#
loop_
_entity.id
_entity.type
_entity.pdbx_description
1 polymer ?
#
loop_
_entity_poly.entity_id
_entity_poly.type
_entity_poly.pdbx_seq_one_letter_code
_entity_poly.pdbx_strand_id
1 'polypeptide(L)'
;MSVVVLDPVTKHVDIFVKGSFEKVKVIASSETLPTNYDEAALELASEGCYVLALAHRDLGVIDIEEVKQMKRKELEAEVSNHKSSNILDILTK
;
A
#
# COMPACT_ATOMS: atom_id res chain seq x y z
N MET A 1 -1.57 -6.47 6.16
CA MET A 1 -0.22 -7.01 6.45
C MET A 1 0.77 -6.13 5.73
N SER A 2 1.91 -5.83 6.35
CA SER A 2 2.92 -4.96 5.78
C SER A 2 4.30 -5.59 5.89
N VAL A 3 5.18 -5.21 4.96
CA VAL A 3 6.59 -5.59 4.95
C VAL A 3 7.42 -4.34 4.72
N VAL A 4 8.53 -4.24 5.44
CA VAL A 4 9.50 -3.16 5.30
C VAL A 4 10.75 -3.73 4.64
N VAL A 5 11.23 -3.07 3.61
CA VAL A 5 12.35 -3.51 2.77
C VAL A 5 13.40 -2.41 2.75
N LEU A 6 14.65 -2.78 3.07
CA LEU A 6 15.80 -1.91 2.90
C LEU A 6 16.47 -2.24 1.57
N ASP A 7 16.59 -1.26 0.68
CA ASP A 7 17.45 -1.38 -0.49
C ASP A 7 18.92 -1.19 -0.05
N PRO A 8 19.79 -2.22 -0.16
CA PRO A 8 21.17 -2.11 0.29
C PRO A 8 22.03 -1.15 -0.55
N VAL A 9 21.60 -0.83 -1.78
CA VAL A 9 22.32 0.04 -2.72
C VAL A 9 21.94 1.51 -2.48
N THR A 10 20.64 1.84 -2.55
CA THR A 10 20.18 3.23 -2.37
C THR A 10 20.06 3.63 -0.90
N LYS A 11 20.02 2.67 0.01
CA LYS A 11 19.70 2.84 1.44
C LYS A 11 18.28 3.38 1.69
N HIS A 12 17.41 3.35 0.68
CA HIS A 12 15.99 3.64 0.88
C HIS A 12 15.31 2.53 1.65
N VAL A 13 14.34 2.91 2.47
CA VAL A 13 13.45 2.00 3.17
C VAL A 13 12.05 2.14 2.60
N ASP A 14 11.55 1.07 1.99
CA ASP A 14 10.21 0.98 1.44
C ASP A 14 9.30 0.18 2.36
N ILE A 15 8.06 0.63 2.50
CA ILE A 15 7.00 -0.19 3.08
C ILE A 15 5.97 -0.55 2.02
N PHE A 16 5.63 -1.84 1.98
CA PHE A 16 4.53 -2.37 1.17
C PHE A 16 3.43 -2.88 2.09
N VAL A 17 2.18 -2.49 1.80
CA VAL A 17 1.01 -2.86 2.59
C VAL A 17 0.01 -3.57 1.68
N LYS A 18 -0.46 -4.73 2.13
CA LYS A 18 -1.52 -5.51 1.49
C LYS A 18 -2.69 -5.71 2.44
N GLY A 19 -3.92 -5.53 1.97
CA GLY A 19 -5.12 -5.74 2.77
C GLY A 19 -6.40 -5.74 1.94
N SER A 20 -7.55 -5.76 2.62
CA SER A 20 -8.82 -5.48 1.95
C SER A 20 -8.81 -4.04 1.43
N PHE A 21 -9.48 -3.78 0.32
CA PHE A 21 -9.48 -2.46 -0.31
C PHE A 21 -10.06 -1.38 0.62
N GLU A 22 -11.06 -1.71 1.45
CA GLU A 22 -11.62 -0.78 2.43
C GLU A 22 -10.60 -0.41 3.52
N LYS A 23 -9.80 -1.38 3.99
CA LYS A 23 -8.80 -1.13 5.04
C LYS A 23 -7.60 -0.34 4.50
N VAL A 24 -7.14 -0.66 3.29
CA VAL A 24 -6.02 0.05 2.66
C VAL A 24 -6.43 1.49 2.34
N LYS A 25 -7.67 1.72 1.90
CA LYS A 25 -8.21 3.08 1.67
C LYS A 25 -8.11 3.99 2.89
N VAL A 26 -8.32 3.47 4.10
CA VAL A 26 -8.29 4.25 5.35
C VAL A 26 -6.88 4.76 5.68
N ILE A 27 -5.83 4.03 5.28
CA ILE A 27 -4.43 4.37 5.58
C ILE A 27 -3.72 5.02 4.39
N ALA A 28 -4.31 4.94 3.20
CA ALA A 28 -3.76 5.53 1.99
C ALA A 28 -3.93 7.06 1.99
N SER A 29 -2.99 7.75 1.36
CA SER A 29 -3.13 9.18 1.07
C SER A 29 -4.28 9.40 0.09
N SER A 30 -5.24 10.25 0.45
CA SER A 30 -6.43 10.54 -0.37
C SER A 30 -6.09 11.09 -1.76
N GLU A 31 -4.97 11.80 -1.89
CA GLU A 31 -4.49 12.35 -3.16
C GLU A 31 -3.95 11.28 -4.13
N THR A 32 -3.65 10.08 -3.60
CA THR A 32 -3.13 8.95 -4.38
C THR A 32 -4.20 7.92 -4.72
N LEU A 33 -5.39 8.04 -4.13
CA LEU A 33 -6.49 7.14 -4.43
C LEU A 33 -7.12 7.47 -5.80
N PRO A 34 -7.31 6.46 -6.66
CA PRO A 34 -8.12 6.58 -7.86
C PRO A 34 -9.54 7.05 -7.55
N THR A 35 -10.13 7.85 -8.44
CA THR A 35 -11.51 8.33 -8.29
C THR A 35 -12.54 7.20 -8.30
N ASN A 36 -12.26 6.11 -9.01
CA ASN A 36 -13.11 4.92 -9.12
C ASN A 36 -12.66 3.75 -8.22
N TYR A 37 -11.85 4.00 -7.19
CA TYR A 37 -11.23 2.95 -6.36
C TYR A 37 -12.25 1.96 -5.78
N ASP A 38 -13.35 2.45 -5.20
CA ASP A 38 -14.38 1.57 -4.62
C ASP A 38 -15.17 0.86 -5.70
N GLU A 39 -15.51 1.55 -6.79
CA GLU A 39 -16.30 1.00 -7.90
C GLU A 39 -15.56 -0.18 -8.54
N ALA A 40 -14.29 -0.01 -8.90
CA ALA A 40 -13.47 -1.06 -9.49
C ALA A 40 -13.28 -2.26 -8.55
N ALA A 41 -13.09 -2.00 -7.25
CA ALA A 41 -12.97 -3.06 -6.25
C ALA A 41 -14.29 -3.84 -6.07
N LEU A 42 -15.43 -3.14 -6.07
CA LEU A 42 -16.76 -3.74 -5.94
C LEU A 42 -17.16 -4.53 -7.19
N GLU A 43 -16.84 -4.03 -8.38
CA GLU A 43 -17.06 -4.73 -9.65
C GLU A 43 -16.37 -6.10 -9.63
N LEU A 44 -15.07 -6.13 -9.34
CA LEU A 44 -14.31 -7.38 -9.27
C LEU A 44 -14.78 -8.28 -8.13
N ALA A 45 -15.15 -7.73 -6.98
CA ALA A 45 -15.74 -8.52 -5.90
C ALA A 45 -17.10 -9.14 -6.30
N SER A 46 -17.90 -8.43 -7.10
CA SER A 46 -19.21 -8.91 -7.58
C SER A 46 -19.09 -10.07 -8.57
N GLU A 47 -17.97 -10.15 -9.29
CA GLU A 47 -17.62 -11.28 -10.16
C GLU A 47 -17.12 -12.50 -9.37
N GLY A 48 -17.05 -12.41 -8.04
CA GLY A 48 -16.57 -13.47 -7.17
C GLY A 48 -15.06 -13.47 -6.95
N CYS A 49 -14.35 -12.42 -7.39
CA CYS A 49 -12.92 -12.30 -7.13
C CYS A 49 -12.65 -11.94 -5.66
N TYR A 50 -11.56 -12.48 -5.11
CA TYR A 50 -11.06 -12.06 -3.82
C TYR A 50 -10.20 -10.81 -3.98
N VAL A 51 -10.74 -9.64 -3.61
CA VAL A 51 -10.11 -8.35 -3.89
C VAL A 51 -9.16 -7.92 -2.77
N LEU A 52 -7.89 -7.71 -3.14
CA LEU A 52 -6.85 -7.21 -2.25
C LEU A 52 -6.23 -5.95 -2.83
N ALA A 53 -6.12 -4.92 -2.00
CA ALA A 53 -5.40 -3.72 -2.36
C ALA A 53 -3.96 -3.79 -1.88
N LEU A 54 -3.09 -3.17 -2.68
CA LEU A 54 -1.66 -3.00 -2.43
C LEU A 54 -1.33 -1.51 -2.44
N ALA A 55 -0.59 -1.07 -1.44
CA ALA A 55 -0.10 0.30 -1.31
C ALA A 55 1.38 0.29 -0.92
N HIS A 56 2.09 1.36 -1.26
CA HIS A 56 3.52 1.51 -1.07
C HIS A 56 3.85 2.90 -0.51
N ARG A 57 4.87 2.98 0.35
CA ARG A 57 5.46 4.26 0.75
C ARG A 57 6.97 4.14 0.79
N ASP A 58 7.64 5.11 0.20
CA ASP A 58 9.07 5.34 0.35
C ASP A 58 9.28 6.19 1.62
N LEU A 59 10.02 5.65 2.59
CA LEU A 59 10.43 6.37 3.81
C LEU A 59 11.73 7.17 3.59
N GLY A 60 12.35 7.03 2.42
CA GLY A 60 13.62 7.63 2.05
C GLY A 60 14.80 6.93 2.71
N VAL A 61 15.93 7.63 2.74
CA VAL A 61 17.14 7.17 3.44
C VAL A 61 16.98 7.44 4.94
N ILE A 62 16.57 6.41 5.67
CA ILE A 62 16.37 6.42 7.13
C ILE A 62 17.18 5.28 7.79
N ASP A 63 17.63 5.50 9.02
CA ASP A 63 18.32 4.46 9.79
C ASP A 63 17.35 3.32 10.14
N ILE A 64 17.78 2.08 9.92
CA ILE A 64 17.00 0.89 10.25
C ILE A 64 16.71 0.80 11.76
N GLU A 65 17.59 1.33 12.61
CA GLU A 65 17.36 1.37 14.05
C GLU A 65 16.21 2.32 14.42
N GLU A 66 16.04 3.41 13.67
CA GLU A 66 14.89 4.33 13.84
C GLU A 66 13.59 3.64 13.41
N VAL A 67 13.61 2.96 12.26
CA VAL A 67 12.46 2.20 11.74
C VAL A 67 11.98 1.12 12.71
N LYS A 68 12.90 0.44 13.42
CA LYS A 68 12.57 -0.58 14.43
C LYS A 68 11.81 -0.02 15.64
N GLN A 69 11.98 1.26 15.96
CA GLN A 69 11.28 1.92 17.06
C GLN A 69 9.91 2.47 16.65
N MET A 70 9.65 2.60 15.34
CA MET A 70 8.37 3.07 14.83
C MET A 70 7.26 2.06 15.10
N LYS A 71 6.08 2.56 15.46
CA LYS A 71 4.90 1.72 15.56
C LYS A 71 4.42 1.38 14.16
N ARG A 72 3.85 0.19 14.03
CA ARG A 72 3.19 -0.26 12.79
C ARG A 72 2.22 0.77 12.19
N LYS A 73 1.43 1.45 13.03
CA LYS A 73 0.47 2.47 12.57
C LYS A 73 1.17 3.69 11.93
N GLU A 74 2.35 4.06 12.44
CA GLU A 74 3.14 5.18 11.90
C GLU A 74 3.75 4.79 10.56
N LEU A 75 4.23 3.55 10.46
CA LEU A 75 4.79 2.97 9.24
C LEU A 75 3.74 2.81 8.13
N GLU A 76 2.54 2.33 8.45
CA GLU A 76 1.45 2.12 7.49
C GLU A 76 0.69 3.41 7.11
N ALA A 77 0.99 4.55 7.74
CA ALA A 77 0.29 5.80 7.46
C ALA A 77 0.72 6.42 6.12
N GLU A 78 -0.23 7.10 5.46
CA GLU A 78 -0.01 7.89 4.24
C GLU A 78 0.62 7.08 3.10
N VAL A 79 0.30 5.79 3.02
CA VAL A 79 0.77 4.95 1.93
C VAL A 79 0.16 5.41 0.61
N SER A 80 0.98 5.40 -0.44
CA SER A 80 0.58 5.78 -1.78
C SER A 80 0.13 4.56 -2.57
N ASN A 81 -0.98 4.66 -3.28
CA ASN A 81 -1.26 3.74 -4.39
C ASN A 81 -0.50 4.28 -5.60
N HIS A 82 0.67 3.71 -5.90
CA HIS A 82 1.50 4.22 -6.99
C HIS A 82 0.78 4.12 -8.34
N LYS A 83 0.93 5.16 -9.17
CA LYS A 83 0.40 5.31 -10.54
C LYS A 83 1.07 4.36 -11.55
N SER A 84 1.21 3.09 -11.21
CA SER A 84 1.38 2.07 -12.24
C SER A 84 0.10 2.10 -13.07
N SER A 85 0.21 2.14 -14.39
CA SER A 85 -0.89 2.41 -15.33
C SER A 85 -2.07 1.42 -15.29
N ASN A 86 -2.10 0.51 -14.32
CA ASN A 86 -3.24 -0.31 -13.96
C ASN A 86 -3.56 -0.05 -12.48
N ILE A 87 -4.62 0.73 -12.31
CA ILE A 87 -5.40 0.84 -11.09
C ILE A 87 -5.56 -0.57 -10.51
N LEU A 88 -5.25 -0.72 -9.22
CA LEU A 88 -5.54 -1.94 -8.45
C LEU A 88 -4.70 -3.15 -8.94
N ASP A 89 -3.55 -3.41 -8.32
CA ASP A 89 -2.95 -4.76 -8.31
C ASP A 89 -3.86 -5.67 -7.46
N ILE A 90 -5.06 -5.93 -7.97
CA ILE A 90 -5.99 -6.87 -7.40
C ILE A 90 -5.44 -8.24 -7.70
N LEU A 91 -4.96 -8.87 -6.66
CA LEU A 91 -4.61 -10.28 -6.69
C LEU A 91 -5.91 -11.08 -6.67
N THR A 92 -6.53 -11.24 -7.84
CA THR A 92 -7.54 -12.26 -8.09
C THR A 92 -6.86 -13.63 -8.10
N LYS A 93 -7.53 -14.66 -7.56
CA LYS A 93 -7.03 -16.04 -7.64
C LYS A 93 -7.37 -16.65 -8.98
#